data_AF-A0A7E5WW84-F1
#
_entry.id   AF-A0A7E5WW84-F1
#
_cell.length_a   1.000
_cell.length_b   1.000
_cell.length_c   1.000
_cell.angle_alpha   90.00
_cell.angle_beta   90.00
_cell.angle_gamma   90.00
#
_symmetry.space_group_name_H-M   'P 1'
#
loop_
_entity.id
_entity.type
_entity.pdbx_description
1 polymer ?
#
loop_
_entity_poly.entity_id
_entity_poly.type
_entity_poly.pdbx_seq_one_letter_code
_entity_poly.pdbx_strand_id
1 'polypeptide(L)'
;MKFTLALFVLALVAMAYGKPQSGRGCIYVMGRCFRECEVGTHAYTTGCGFKTPEPTCAEPNPQPETHKICDYSACYCDEGTVRDPVTKQCVALENCTKQ
;
A
#
# COMPACT_ATOMS: atom_id res chain seq x y z
N MET A 1 40.94 -17.58 6.29
CA MET A 1 39.95 -18.04 7.30
C MET A 1 39.34 -16.89 8.11
N LYS A 2 40.12 -16.00 8.74
CA LYS A 2 39.56 -14.90 9.55
C LYS A 2 38.74 -13.89 8.73
N PHE A 3 39.22 -13.52 7.54
CA PHE A 3 38.52 -12.60 6.62
C PHE A 3 37.22 -13.18 6.03
N THR A 4 37.23 -14.47 5.68
CA THR A 4 36.03 -15.16 5.18
C THR A 4 34.97 -15.30 6.25
N LEU A 5 35.36 -15.53 7.51
CA LEU A 5 34.44 -15.56 8.65
C LEU A 5 33.80 -14.17 8.87
N ALA A 6 34.60 -13.10 8.81
CA ALA A 6 34.11 -11.73 8.98
C ALA A 6 33.09 -11.32 7.91
N LEU A 7 33.34 -11.67 6.65
CA LEU A 7 32.41 -11.44 5.53
C LEU A 7 31.08 -12.19 5.71
N PHE A 8 31.13 -13.42 6.23
CA PHE A 8 29.94 -14.22 6.47
C PHE A 8 29.07 -13.63 7.59
N VAL A 9 29.69 -13.15 8.66
CA VAL A 9 28.98 -12.47 9.76
C VAL A 9 28.35 -11.16 9.27
N LEU A 10 29.05 -10.37 8.46
CA LEU A 10 28.52 -9.15 7.85
C LEU A 10 27.31 -9.42 6.95
N ALA A 11 27.35 -10.50 6.15
CA ALA A 11 26.24 -10.90 5.30
C ALA A 11 25.00 -11.31 6.11
N LEU A 12 25.18 -12.05 7.21
CA LEU A 12 24.09 -12.44 8.10
C LEU A 12 23.46 -11.23 8.80
N VAL A 13 24.27 -10.28 9.25
CA VAL A 13 23.77 -9.04 9.87
C VAL A 13 23.00 -8.20 8.85
N ALA A 14 23.49 -8.09 7.61
CA ALA A 14 22.79 -7.37 6.55
C ALA A 14 21.43 -8.00 6.21
N MET A 15 21.35 -9.34 6.16
CA MET A 15 20.07 -10.04 5.94
C MET A 15 19.11 -9.90 7.12
N ALA A 16 19.61 -9.85 8.36
CA ALA A 16 18.79 -9.60 9.55
C ALA A 16 18.28 -8.15 9.64
N TYR A 17 19.04 -7.18 9.10
CA TYR A 17 18.65 -5.76 9.02
C TYR A 17 17.86 -5.40 7.76
N GLY A 18 17.72 -6.33 6.82
CA GLY A 18 16.78 -6.20 5.72
C GLY A 18 15.38 -6.06 6.30
N LYS A 19 14.89 -4.82 6.40
CA LYS A 19 13.49 -4.55 6.74
C LYS A 19 12.67 -5.44 5.80
N PRO A 20 11.82 -6.37 6.30
CA PRO A 20 10.94 -7.12 5.41
C PRO A 20 10.23 -6.05 4.60
N GLN A 21 10.30 -6.16 3.27
CA GLN A 21 9.60 -5.27 2.36
C GLN A 21 8.23 -5.09 2.96
N SER A 22 8.01 -3.91 3.57
CA SER A 22 6.91 -3.69 4.51
C SER A 22 5.70 -4.18 3.76
N GLY A 23 5.13 -5.31 4.24
CA GLY A 23 4.12 -6.01 3.47
C GLY A 23 3.10 -4.96 3.08
N ARG A 24 2.56 -5.04 1.86
CA ARG A 24 1.57 -4.09 1.31
C ARG A 24 0.36 -3.86 2.23
N GLY A 25 0.32 -4.49 3.39
CA GLY A 25 -0.77 -4.53 4.30
C GLY A 25 -1.70 -5.65 3.89
N CYS A 26 -2.68 -5.86 4.75
CA CYS A 26 -3.67 -6.88 4.55
C CYS A 26 -5.03 -6.27 4.85
N ILE A 27 -6.03 -6.74 4.14
CA ILE A 27 -7.41 -6.51 4.54
C ILE A 27 -7.68 -7.42 5.73
N TYR A 28 -7.97 -6.81 6.88
CA TYR A 28 -8.32 -7.53 8.08
C TYR A 28 -9.83 -7.73 8.17
N VAL A 29 -10.24 -8.95 8.51
CA VAL A 29 -11.64 -9.28 8.84
C VAL A 29 -11.63 -9.97 10.19
N MET A 30 -12.34 -9.41 11.17
CA MET A 30 -12.37 -9.92 12.55
C MET A 30 -10.96 -10.10 13.17
N GLY A 31 -10.06 -9.16 12.91
CA GLY A 31 -8.69 -9.17 13.44
C GLY A 31 -7.76 -10.20 12.78
N ARG A 32 -8.19 -10.89 11.72
CA ARG A 32 -7.35 -11.80 10.94
C ARG A 32 -7.10 -11.23 9.56
N CYS A 33 -5.87 -11.39 9.08
CA CYS A 33 -5.53 -11.06 7.70
C CYS A 33 -6.31 -11.99 6.76
N PHE A 34 -7.24 -11.41 5.99
CA PHE A 34 -8.06 -12.14 5.04
C PHE A 34 -7.38 -12.25 3.67
N ARG A 35 -6.82 -11.14 3.18
CA ARG A 35 -6.06 -11.11 1.92
C ARG A 35 -5.01 -10.00 1.91
N GLU A 36 -3.83 -10.29 1.36
CA GLU A 36 -2.81 -9.27 1.10
C GLU A 36 -3.28 -8.26 0.07
N CYS A 37 -2.76 -7.04 0.15
CA CYS A 37 -3.02 -6.02 -0.86
C CYS A 37 -2.30 -6.31 -2.19
N GLU A 38 -2.97 -5.95 -3.28
CA GLU A 38 -2.50 -6.11 -4.64
C GLU A 38 -1.23 -5.27 -4.89
N VAL A 39 -0.46 -5.63 -5.92
CA VAL A 39 0.73 -4.86 -6.31
C VAL A 39 0.34 -3.41 -6.64
N GLY A 40 1.09 -2.44 -6.12
CA GLY A 40 0.81 -1.00 -6.30
C GLY A 40 -0.30 -0.47 -5.40
N THR A 41 -0.74 -1.27 -4.43
CA THR A 41 -1.67 -0.84 -3.39
C THR A 41 -1.11 -1.11 -2.02
N HIS A 42 -1.59 -0.37 -1.02
CA HIS A 42 -1.33 -0.66 0.38
C HIS A 42 -2.55 -0.46 1.27
N ALA A 43 -2.58 -1.15 2.41
CA ALA A 43 -3.60 -0.94 3.42
C ALA A 43 -3.21 0.22 4.34
N TYR A 44 -3.93 1.34 4.28
CA TYR A 44 -3.90 2.33 5.34
C TYR A 44 -4.75 1.81 6.50
N THR A 45 -4.11 1.40 7.61
CA THR A 45 -4.84 1.09 8.84
C THR A 45 -4.30 1.96 9.97
N THR A 46 -5.15 2.84 10.51
CA THR A 46 -5.55 2.88 11.93
C THR A 46 -6.26 4.20 12.24
N GLY A 47 -7.42 4.12 12.91
CA GLY A 47 -8.12 5.28 13.48
C GLY A 47 -9.46 5.66 12.82
N CYS A 48 -10.23 6.49 13.52
CA CYS A 48 -11.45 7.11 13.01
C CYS A 48 -11.12 8.48 12.42
N GLY A 49 -11.29 8.66 11.11
CA GLY A 49 -10.97 9.91 10.42
C GLY A 49 -12.03 10.31 9.43
N PHE A 50 -12.01 11.57 8.99
CA PHE A 50 -12.71 11.94 7.76
C PHE A 50 -12.07 11.17 6.61
N LYS A 51 -12.88 10.44 5.85
CA LYS A 51 -12.37 9.64 4.75
C LYS A 51 -12.17 10.54 3.54
N THR A 52 -10.94 10.60 3.04
CA THR A 52 -10.70 11.05 1.67
C THR A 52 -10.86 9.84 0.74
N PRO A 53 -11.75 9.89 -0.26
CA PRO A 53 -11.87 8.82 -1.25
C PRO A 53 -10.54 8.52 -1.95
N GLU A 54 -10.39 7.30 -2.48
CA GLU A 54 -9.24 6.95 -3.30
C GLU A 54 -9.24 7.81 -4.58
N PRO A 55 -8.10 8.43 -4.97
CA PRO A 55 -7.96 9.11 -6.25
C PRO A 55 -8.24 8.19 -7.43
N THR A 56 -8.97 8.68 -8.43
CA THR A 56 -9.28 7.93 -9.66
C THR A 56 -8.90 8.73 -10.90
N CYS A 57 -8.83 8.07 -12.06
CA CYS A 57 -8.63 8.77 -13.33
C CYS A 57 -9.72 9.83 -13.64
N ALA A 58 -10.93 9.65 -13.10
CA ALA A 58 -12.04 10.60 -13.29
C ALA A 58 -12.01 11.75 -12.26
N GLU A 59 -11.51 11.47 -11.05
CA GLU A 59 -11.38 12.43 -9.95
C GLU A 59 -10.02 12.22 -9.26
N PRO A 60 -8.95 12.85 -9.76
CA PRO A 60 -7.60 12.67 -9.24
C PRO A 60 -7.36 13.39 -7.91
N ASN A 61 -8.20 14.37 -7.55
CA ASN A 61 -8.06 15.15 -6.32
C ASN A 61 -9.37 15.12 -5.50
N PRO A 62 -9.78 13.94 -4.99
CA PRO A 62 -11.03 13.80 -4.27
C PRO A 62 -11.00 14.59 -2.97
N GLN A 63 -12.13 15.22 -2.64
CA GLN A 63 -12.28 15.97 -1.40
C GLN A 63 -12.64 15.04 -0.23
N PRO A 64 -12.22 15.37 1.00
CA PRO A 64 -12.61 14.63 2.19
C PRO A 64 -14.14 14.58 2.35
N GLU A 65 -14.68 13.41 2.65
CA GLU A 65 -16.08 13.22 2.99
C GLU A 65 -16.41 13.91 4.32
N THR A 66 -17.69 14.29 4.51
CA THR A 66 -18.15 15.02 5.71
C THR A 66 -18.36 14.14 6.94
N HIS A 67 -18.29 12.82 6.78
CA HIS A 67 -18.49 11.85 7.86
C HIS A 67 -17.19 11.14 8.21
N LYS A 68 -17.10 10.67 9.45
CA LYS A 68 -15.95 9.91 9.94
C LYS A 68 -16.18 8.43 9.74
N ILE A 69 -15.14 7.72 9.30
CA ILE A 69 -15.13 6.26 9.15
C ILE A 69 -14.04 5.69 10.05
N CYS A 70 -14.38 4.60 10.74
CA CYS A 70 -13.53 3.95 11.75
C CYS A 70 -13.06 2.54 11.36
N ASP A 71 -13.68 1.95 10.34
CA ASP A 71 -13.34 0.62 9.86
C ASP A 71 -13.10 0.71 8.36
N TYR A 72 -11.86 1.01 8.01
CA TYR A 72 -11.43 1.01 6.63
C TYR A 72 -10.38 -0.07 6.43
N SER A 73 -10.86 -1.30 6.28
CA SER A 73 -10.04 -2.45 5.88
C SER A 73 -10.08 -2.57 4.35
N ALA A 74 -9.37 -1.70 3.64
CA ALA A 74 -9.22 -1.82 2.18
C ALA A 74 -7.81 -1.42 1.71
N CYS A 75 -7.51 -1.78 0.46
CA CYS A 75 -6.24 -1.51 -0.19
C CYS A 75 -6.38 -0.31 -1.10
N TYR A 76 -5.52 0.67 -0.93
CA TYR A 76 -5.51 1.92 -1.66
C TYR A 76 -4.29 2.01 -2.56
N CYS A 77 -4.40 2.70 -3.68
CA CYS A 77 -3.27 3.02 -4.54
C CYS A 77 -2.16 3.76 -3.77
N ASP A 78 -0.91 3.48 -4.13
CA ASP A 78 0.25 4.19 -3.59
C ASP A 78 0.18 5.69 -3.91
N GLU A 79 0.76 6.52 -3.04
CA GLU A 79 0.78 7.97 -3.23
C GLU A 79 1.34 8.36 -4.60
N GLY A 80 0.68 9.31 -5.28
CA GLY A 80 1.04 9.74 -6.62
C GLY A 80 0.48 8.87 -7.76
N THR A 81 -0.25 7.81 -7.44
CA THR A 81 -0.99 7.01 -8.43
C THR A 81 -2.50 7.14 -8.25
N VAL A 82 -3.25 6.92 -9.33
CA VAL A 82 -4.72 6.96 -9.37
C VAL A 82 -5.28 5.62 -9.82
N ARG A 83 -6.47 5.27 -9.33
CA ARG A 83 -7.19 4.07 -9.78
C ARG A 83 -7.82 4.31 -11.15
N ASP A 84 -7.44 3.49 -12.13
CA ASP A 84 -8.13 3.46 -13.41
C ASP A 84 -9.45 2.65 -13.29
N PRO A 85 -10.62 3.26 -13.55
CA PRO A 85 -11.90 2.59 -13.41
C PRO A 85 -12.12 1.47 -14.45
N VAL A 86 -11.39 1.48 -15.56
CA VAL A 86 -11.48 0.49 -16.64
C VAL A 86 -10.64 -0.74 -16.30
N THR A 87 -9.36 -0.55 -16.04
CA THR A 87 -8.42 -1.67 -15.79
C THR A 87 -8.41 -2.14 -14.33
N LYS A 88 -8.95 -1.31 -13.41
CA LYS A 88 -8.89 -1.48 -11.95
C LYS A 88 -7.47 -1.42 -11.38
N GLN A 89 -6.48 -1.04 -12.18
CA GLN A 89 -5.09 -0.92 -11.76
C GLN A 89 -4.78 0.48 -11.23
N CYS A 90 -3.79 0.57 -10.36
CA CYS A 90 -3.19 1.85 -9.99
C CYS A 90 -2.19 2.26 -11.06
N VAL A 91 -2.41 3.43 -11.65
CA VAL A 91 -1.58 3.96 -12.74
C VAL A 91 -1.20 5.40 -12.44
N ALA A 92 -0.15 5.89 -13.09
CA ALA A 92 0.12 7.32 -13.11
C ALA A 92 -1.02 8.04 -13.89
N LEU A 93 -1.33 9.28 -13.52
CA LEU A 93 -2.46 10.03 -14.07
C LEU A 93 -2.38 10.16 -15.61
N GLU A 94 -1.17 10.34 -16.13
CA GLU A 94 -0.89 10.41 -17.58
C GLU A 94 -1.16 9.09 -18.32
N ASN A 95 -1.20 7.97 -17.61
CA ASN A 95 -1.41 6.62 -18.15
C ASN A 95 -2.86 6.14 -17.97
N CYS A 96 -3.77 7.03 -17.57
CA CYS A 96 -5.19 6.72 -17.52
C CYS A 96 -5.72 6.31 -18.89
N THR A 97 -6.46 5.20 -18.93
CA THR A 97 -7.13 4.76 -20.15
C THR A 97 -8.11 5.84 -20.59
N LYS A 98 -7.95 6.35 -21.81
CA LYS A 98 -8.91 7.27 -22.41
C LYS A 98 -10.24 6.54 -22.57
N GLN A 99 -11.26 7.00 -21.86
CA GLN A 99 -12.64 6.54 -22.00
C GLN A 99 -13.21 6.89 -23.37
#